data_AF-A0A7C4DBL2-F1
#
_entry.id   AF-A0A7C4DBL2-F1
#
_cell.length_a   1.000
_cell.length_b   1.000
_cell.length_c   1.000
_cell.angle_alpha   90.00
_cell.angle_beta   90.00
_cell.angle_gamma   90.00
#
_symmetry.space_group_name_H-M   'P 1'
#
loop_
_entity.id
_entity.type
_entity.pdbx_description
1 polymer ?
#
loop_
_entity_poly.entity_id
_entity_poly.type
_entity_poly.pdbx_seq_one_letter_code
_entity_poly.pdbx_strand_id
1 'polypeptide(L)'
;MEQDLIDENTVFREIFVTPSSRAEELASKYGYFKYMIERYLKLYGYQDTLRLLESMEKKLKPVVRINTRFVELDYAYSKLIDHGFELRDIDWYPYAFRILEKPEKPSIGATHEYLKGFYYVHRDAAPLIPVILLLYDYSGDVLDACAAPGGKTTFIAELLNNSGIVYANDLVLYRLRSLVSHILRMKLNNVVVTWLDATKIKDVFRRKFDRVIVDAPCSGEGVIMLDPSRKRKTKQRDLARLVVKQIKLLNSLLDVLNNDGILIYTTCSIAPEENEYVVSKILEFRNDVDIIEPFIKLIDWDHGIRRFHRLNFDDRVSRCIRITPFKHEMIGLTLCLITKTKR
;
A
#
# COMPACT_ATOMS: atom_id res chain seq x y z
N MET A 1 -22.35 -21.64 -2.33
CA MET A 1 -21.66 -22.34 -1.23
C MET A 1 -20.47 -21.49 -0.81
N GLU A 2 -20.74 -20.29 -0.27
CA GLU A 2 -19.77 -19.16 -0.29
C GLU A 2 -19.65 -18.45 1.07
N GLN A 3 -20.13 -19.05 2.16
CA GLN A 3 -20.29 -18.37 3.44
C GLN A 3 -19.24 -18.67 4.52
N ASP A 4 -18.32 -19.63 4.33
CA ASP A 4 -17.34 -20.02 5.36
C ASP A 4 -15.90 -20.07 4.85
N LEU A 5 -15.45 -19.08 4.06
CA LEU A 5 -14.05 -19.06 3.63
C LEU A 5 -13.08 -18.94 4.80
N ILE A 6 -13.46 -18.29 5.91
CA ILE A 6 -12.73 -18.22 7.19
C ILE A 6 -13.56 -17.33 8.15
N ASP A 7 -13.70 -17.73 9.43
CA ASP A 7 -14.38 -16.95 10.46
C ASP A 7 -13.42 -16.17 11.39
N GLU A 8 -13.92 -15.09 12.00
CA GLU A 8 -13.14 -14.20 12.90
C GLU A 8 -12.53 -14.96 14.09
N ASN A 9 -13.25 -15.92 14.68
CA ASN A 9 -12.78 -16.60 15.89
C ASN A 9 -11.62 -17.54 15.56
N THR A 10 -11.68 -18.22 14.41
CA THR A 10 -10.58 -19.06 13.93
C THR A 10 -9.33 -18.22 13.67
N VAL A 11 -9.44 -17.13 12.89
CA VAL A 11 -8.30 -16.22 12.67
C VAL A 11 -7.76 -15.68 13.98
N PHE A 12 -8.64 -15.22 14.88
CA PHE A 12 -8.21 -14.65 16.15
C PHE A 12 -7.41 -15.65 16.99
N ARG A 13 -7.84 -16.92 17.05
CA ARG A 13 -7.11 -17.98 17.77
C ARG A 13 -5.73 -18.24 17.15
N GLU A 14 -5.65 -18.27 15.83
CA GLU A 14 -4.39 -18.52 15.11
C GLU A 14 -3.38 -17.39 15.30
N ILE A 15 -3.82 -16.13 15.22
CA ILE A 15 -2.96 -14.95 15.35
C ILE A 15 -2.76 -14.48 16.79
N PHE A 16 -3.37 -15.16 17.76
CA PHE A 16 -3.30 -14.75 19.15
C PHE A 16 -1.87 -14.82 19.68
N VAL A 17 -1.46 -13.81 20.43
CA VAL A 17 -0.15 -13.75 21.09
C VAL A 17 -0.33 -13.20 22.50
N THR A 18 0.30 -13.87 23.45
CA THR A 18 0.38 -13.39 24.83
C THR A 18 1.64 -12.53 24.98
N PRO A 19 1.53 -11.28 25.44
CA PRO A 19 2.71 -10.43 25.64
C PRO A 19 3.66 -10.99 26.70
N SER A 20 4.96 -11.02 26.40
CA SER A 20 6.01 -11.29 27.36
C SER A 20 6.29 -10.08 28.25
N SER A 21 6.93 -10.27 29.42
CA SER A 21 7.35 -9.18 30.31
C SER A 21 8.17 -8.11 29.57
N ARG A 22 9.05 -8.55 28.66
CA ARG A 22 9.84 -7.67 27.79
C ARG A 22 8.98 -6.83 26.85
N ALA A 23 7.94 -7.43 26.28
CA ALA A 23 6.99 -6.71 25.45
C ALA A 23 6.22 -5.66 26.27
N GLU A 24 5.88 -5.97 27.53
CA GLU A 24 5.20 -5.01 28.41
C GLU A 24 6.07 -3.81 28.74
N GLU A 25 7.35 -4.03 29.05
CA GLU A 25 8.33 -2.98 29.34
C GLU A 25 8.46 -2.01 28.16
N LEU A 26 8.76 -2.55 26.96
CA LEU A 26 8.88 -1.75 25.74
C LEU A 26 7.58 -1.07 25.33
N ALA A 27 6.44 -1.74 25.50
CA ALA A 27 5.13 -1.16 25.22
C ALA A 27 4.83 0.04 26.14
N SER A 28 5.21 -0.05 27.41
CA SER A 28 5.12 1.07 28.36
C SER A 28 6.01 2.23 27.92
N LYS A 29 7.27 1.93 27.59
CA LYS A 29 8.28 2.93 27.17
C LYS A 29 7.89 3.69 25.90
N TYR A 30 7.46 2.99 24.85
CA TYR A 30 7.17 3.58 23.53
C TYR A 30 5.68 3.89 23.30
N GLY A 31 4.81 3.52 24.24
CA GLY A 31 3.38 3.83 24.20
C GLY A 31 2.55 2.93 23.27
N TYR A 32 2.96 1.70 23.02
CA TYR A 32 2.26 0.74 22.15
C TYR A 32 1.29 -0.16 22.92
N PHE A 33 0.39 -0.83 22.20
CA PHE A 33 -0.23 -2.03 22.76
C PHE A 33 0.79 -3.16 22.92
N LYS A 34 0.73 -3.85 24.06
CA LYS A 34 1.64 -4.93 24.45
C LYS A 34 1.74 -6.04 23.39
N TYR A 35 0.62 -6.42 22.78
CA TYR A 35 0.58 -7.46 21.75
C TYR A 35 1.32 -7.07 20.47
N MET A 36 1.36 -5.78 20.12
CA MET A 36 2.08 -5.28 18.94
C MET A 36 3.58 -5.46 19.13
N ILE A 37 4.09 -5.05 20.29
CA ILE A 37 5.50 -5.23 20.63
C ILE A 37 5.89 -6.70 20.67
N GLU A 38 5.05 -7.56 21.26
CA GLU A 38 5.29 -9.00 21.26
C GLU A 38 5.43 -9.54 19.83
N ARG A 39 4.59 -9.08 18.89
CA ARG A 39 4.69 -9.46 17.47
C ARG A 39 5.98 -8.96 16.83
N TYR A 40 6.40 -7.72 17.11
CA TYR A 40 7.66 -7.18 16.59
C TYR A 40 8.86 -7.97 17.12
N LEU A 41 8.88 -8.29 18.42
CA LEU A 41 9.93 -9.11 19.03
C LEU A 41 10.01 -10.50 18.39
N LYS A 42 8.87 -11.13 18.11
CA LYS A 42 8.84 -12.43 17.43
C LYS A 42 9.26 -12.36 15.96
N LEU A 43 9.00 -11.24 15.29
CA LEU A 43 9.28 -11.06 13.87
C LEU A 43 10.74 -10.69 13.61
N TYR A 44 11.26 -9.71 14.34
CA TYR A 44 12.56 -9.11 14.08
C TYR A 44 13.61 -9.47 15.14
N GLY A 45 13.20 -10.06 16.27
CA GLY A 45 14.07 -10.18 17.44
C GLY A 45 14.24 -8.85 18.15
N TYR A 46 14.98 -8.85 19.26
CA TYR A 46 15.03 -7.69 20.16
C TYR A 46 15.70 -6.46 19.55
N GLN A 47 16.91 -6.61 19.00
CA GLN A 47 17.69 -5.48 18.53
C GLN A 47 16.98 -4.75 17.38
N ASP A 48 16.44 -5.51 16.42
CA ASP A 48 15.74 -4.92 15.28
C ASP A 48 14.37 -4.39 15.66
N THR A 49 13.73 -4.94 16.70
CA THR A 49 12.53 -4.33 17.29
C THR A 49 12.86 -2.95 17.87
N LEU A 50 13.99 -2.78 18.57
CA LEU A 50 14.39 -1.46 19.05
C LEU A 50 14.63 -0.49 17.89
N ARG A 51 15.37 -0.92 16.85
CA ARG A 51 15.60 -0.11 15.64
C ARG A 51 14.30 0.28 14.95
N LEU A 52 13.35 -0.65 14.85
CA LEU A 52 12.02 -0.39 14.32
C LEU A 52 11.28 0.66 15.16
N LEU A 53 11.21 0.50 16.48
CA LEU A 53 10.52 1.44 17.36
C LEU A 53 11.12 2.84 17.28
N GLU A 54 12.45 2.95 17.29
CA GLU A 54 13.16 4.22 17.12
C GLU A 54 12.90 4.87 15.76
N SER A 55 12.88 4.07 14.68
CA SER A 55 12.54 4.59 13.35
C SER A 55 11.11 5.11 13.29
N MET A 56 10.18 4.49 14.02
CA MET A 56 8.76 4.87 14.03
C MET A 56 8.49 6.20 14.75
N GLU A 57 9.44 6.72 15.54
CA GLU A 57 9.36 8.05 16.16
C GLU A 57 9.88 9.17 15.24
N LYS A 58 10.54 8.84 14.12
CA LYS A 58 11.09 9.83 13.19
C LYS A 58 10.01 10.40 12.29
N LYS A 59 10.10 11.70 12.00
CA LYS A 59 9.24 12.35 11.00
C LYS A 59 9.72 12.01 9.59
N LEU A 60 8.80 11.57 8.75
CA LEU A 60 9.09 11.36 7.33
C LEU A 60 9.05 12.67 6.56
N LYS A 61 9.90 12.73 5.54
CA LYS A 61 9.97 13.85 4.61
C LYS A 61 9.04 13.57 3.41
N PRO A 62 8.09 14.48 3.08
CA PRO A 62 7.17 14.28 1.96
C PRO A 62 7.89 14.13 0.62
N VAL A 63 7.18 13.57 -0.35
CA VAL A 63 7.66 13.35 -1.71
C VAL A 63 6.74 14.06 -2.69
N VAL A 64 7.30 14.87 -3.57
CA VAL A 64 6.57 15.48 -4.69
C VAL A 64 6.76 14.62 -5.93
N ARG A 65 5.66 14.25 -6.58
CA ARG A 65 5.65 13.48 -7.84
C ARG A 65 5.14 14.38 -8.96
N ILE A 66 5.98 14.62 -9.96
CA ILE A 66 5.68 15.52 -11.07
C ILE A 66 4.75 14.84 -12.07
N ASN A 67 3.73 15.59 -12.49
CA ASN A 67 2.76 15.18 -13.51
C ASN A 67 3.29 15.50 -14.90
N THR A 68 4.16 14.63 -15.40
CA THR A 68 4.85 14.80 -16.70
C THR A 68 3.92 14.78 -17.91
N ARG A 69 2.67 14.35 -17.72
CA ARG A 69 1.63 14.46 -18.76
C ARG A 69 1.22 15.91 -19.03
N PHE A 70 1.36 16.79 -18.04
CA PHE A 70 0.87 18.18 -18.15
C PHE A 70 1.99 19.22 -18.11
N VAL A 71 3.16 18.89 -17.57
CA VAL A 71 4.27 19.84 -17.42
C VAL A 71 5.62 19.14 -17.59
N GLU A 72 6.56 19.84 -18.22
CA GLU A 72 7.95 19.38 -18.32
C GLU A 72 8.59 19.26 -16.93
N LEU A 73 9.38 18.20 -16.73
CA LEU A 73 10.02 17.89 -15.46
C LEU A 73 10.88 19.05 -14.96
N ASP A 74 11.78 19.55 -15.81
CA ASP A 74 12.74 20.60 -15.47
C ASP A 74 12.05 21.92 -15.09
N TYR A 75 10.95 22.25 -15.78
CA TYR A 75 10.17 23.43 -15.48
C TYR A 75 9.46 23.32 -14.12
N ALA A 76 8.84 22.17 -13.83
CA ALA A 76 8.19 21.97 -12.53
C ALA A 76 9.21 21.95 -11.38
N TYR A 77 10.37 21.33 -11.60
CA TYR A 77 11.49 21.30 -10.67
C TYR A 77 12.01 22.71 -10.40
N SER A 78 12.31 23.49 -11.44
CA SER A 78 12.85 24.85 -11.29
C SER A 78 11.91 25.74 -10.50
N LYS A 79 10.59 25.63 -10.71
CA LYS A 79 9.60 26.40 -9.94
C LYS A 79 9.62 26.07 -8.45
N LEU A 80 9.85 24.81 -8.08
CA LEU A 80 9.99 24.43 -6.68
C LEU A 80 11.28 25.00 -6.06
N ILE A 81 12.39 25.00 -6.81
CA ILE A 81 13.62 25.66 -6.37
C ILE A 81 13.45 27.18 -6.23
N ASP A 82 12.76 27.83 -7.18
CA ASP A 82 12.45 29.27 -7.15
C ASP A 82 11.64 29.65 -5.89
N HIS A 83 10.75 28.77 -5.42
CA HIS A 83 9.99 28.96 -4.17
C HIS A 83 10.83 28.68 -2.91
N GLY A 84 12.07 28.20 -3.04
CA GLY A 84 12.97 27.90 -1.93
C GLY A 84 12.79 26.51 -1.32
N PHE A 85 12.24 25.53 -2.05
CA PHE A 85 12.26 24.13 -1.61
C PHE A 85 13.62 23.49 -1.89
N GLU A 86 14.12 22.72 -0.92
CA GLU A 86 15.30 21.87 -1.14
C GLU A 86 14.82 20.46 -1.48
N LEU A 87 15.21 19.97 -2.66
CA LEU A 87 14.75 18.70 -3.20
C LEU A 87 15.91 17.72 -3.31
N ARG A 88 15.63 16.45 -3.02
CA ARG A 88 16.54 15.32 -3.27
C ARG A 88 15.88 14.32 -4.20
N ASP A 89 16.64 13.83 -5.16
CA ASP A 89 16.14 12.81 -6.10
C ASP A 89 15.72 11.52 -5.38
N ILE A 90 14.81 10.81 -6.01
CA ILE A 90 14.50 9.42 -5.70
C ILE A 90 15.23 8.56 -6.75
N ASP A 91 16.33 7.92 -6.36
CA ASP A 91 17.26 7.24 -7.27
C ASP A 91 16.60 6.23 -8.24
N TRP A 92 15.49 5.63 -7.81
CA TRP A 92 14.76 4.61 -8.55
C TRP A 92 13.52 5.14 -9.29
N TYR A 93 13.22 6.44 -9.21
CA TYR A 93 12.12 7.05 -9.95
C TYR A 93 12.38 8.54 -10.25
N PRO A 94 12.76 8.90 -11.49
CA PRO A 94 13.28 10.24 -11.83
C PRO A 94 12.22 11.36 -11.83
N TYR A 95 10.94 11.02 -11.76
CA TYR A 95 9.85 12.00 -11.77
C TYR A 95 9.29 12.29 -10.37
N ALA A 96 10.02 11.93 -9.31
CA ALA A 96 9.68 12.30 -7.95
C ALA A 96 10.90 12.74 -7.14
N PHE A 97 10.66 13.63 -6.20
CA PHE A 97 11.69 14.25 -5.37
C PHE A 97 11.25 14.27 -3.90
N ARG A 98 12.15 13.94 -2.99
CA ARG A 98 11.95 14.09 -1.55
C ARG A 98 12.21 15.55 -1.16
N ILE A 99 11.29 16.13 -0.41
CA ILE A 99 11.40 17.51 0.07
C ILE A 99 12.25 17.49 1.35
N LEU A 100 13.50 17.96 1.25
CA LEU A 100 14.41 18.03 2.38
C LEU A 100 14.04 19.17 3.31
N GLU A 101 13.97 20.37 2.76
CA GLU A 101 13.64 21.61 3.47
C GLU A 101 12.54 22.36 2.70
N LYS A 102 11.78 23.18 3.42
CA LYS A 102 10.66 23.95 2.86
C LYS A 102 10.75 25.42 3.28
N PRO A 103 10.33 26.36 2.44
CA PRO A 103 10.23 27.76 2.82
C PRO A 103 9.15 27.96 3.89
N GLU A 104 9.15 29.12 4.56
CA GLU A 104 8.07 29.50 5.47
C GLU A 104 6.74 29.60 4.72
N LYS A 105 6.77 30.22 3.53
CA LYS A 105 5.64 30.35 2.60
C LYS A 105 6.15 30.37 1.14
N PRO A 106 5.39 29.84 0.17
CA PRO A 106 4.14 29.08 0.34
C PRO A 106 4.38 27.64 0.83
N SER A 107 3.35 27.00 1.39
CA SER A 107 3.42 25.54 1.63
C SER A 107 3.38 24.77 0.30
N ILE A 108 3.92 23.55 0.27
CA ILE A 108 3.97 22.73 -0.97
C ILE A 108 2.59 22.50 -1.62
N GLY A 109 1.53 22.44 -0.81
CA GLY A 109 0.14 22.28 -1.27
C GLY A 109 -0.58 23.59 -1.59
N ALA A 110 0.11 24.73 -1.52
CA ALA A 110 -0.45 26.07 -1.73
C ALA A 110 0.26 26.85 -2.84
N THR A 111 1.24 26.26 -3.52
CA THR A 111 1.88 26.87 -4.69
C THR A 111 0.91 26.95 -5.87
N HIS A 112 1.17 27.88 -6.80
CA HIS A 112 0.40 27.94 -8.05
C HIS A 112 0.56 26.65 -8.86
N GLU A 113 1.74 26.06 -8.83
CA GLU A 113 2.10 24.82 -9.52
C GLU A 113 1.25 23.64 -9.02
N TYR A 114 1.07 23.52 -7.69
CA TYR A 114 0.18 22.53 -7.11
C TYR A 114 -1.27 22.74 -7.57
N LEU A 115 -1.77 23.97 -7.50
CA LEU A 115 -3.14 24.29 -7.91
C LEU A 115 -3.38 24.04 -9.41
N LYS A 116 -2.36 24.23 -10.25
CA LYS A 116 -2.37 23.94 -11.69
C LYS A 116 -2.29 22.44 -12.01
N GLY A 117 -2.06 21.59 -11.02
CA GLY A 117 -1.98 20.15 -11.20
C GLY A 117 -0.61 19.63 -11.65
N PHE A 118 0.45 20.42 -11.50
CA PHE A 118 1.81 20.05 -11.93
C PHE A 118 2.40 18.90 -11.14
N TYR A 119 1.90 18.63 -9.94
CA TYR A 119 2.39 17.53 -9.13
C TYR A 119 1.37 17.05 -8.08
N TYR A 120 1.64 15.85 -7.55
CA TYR A 120 1.00 15.27 -6.37
C TYR A 120 1.99 15.26 -5.20
N VAL A 121 1.51 15.47 -3.98
CA VAL A 121 2.34 15.42 -2.75
C VAL A 121 2.01 14.14 -1.98
N HIS A 122 2.93 13.19 -2.02
CA HIS A 122 2.90 11.99 -1.18
C HIS A 122 3.53 12.28 0.18
N ARG A 123 3.07 11.58 1.21
CA ARG A 123 3.68 11.66 2.55
C ARG A 123 4.95 10.83 2.69
N ASP A 124 5.20 9.92 1.74
CA ASP A 124 6.35 9.03 1.68
C ASP A 124 6.52 8.49 0.24
N ALA A 125 7.68 7.92 -0.09
CA ALA A 125 7.97 7.35 -1.40
C ALA A 125 7.40 5.92 -1.61
N ALA A 126 7.24 5.12 -0.55
CA ALA A 126 6.84 3.71 -0.68
C ALA A 126 5.55 3.47 -1.49
N PRO A 127 4.49 4.31 -1.40
CA PRO A 127 3.28 4.13 -2.19
C PRO A 127 3.46 4.16 -3.72
N LEU A 128 4.61 4.65 -4.21
CA LEU A 128 4.94 4.66 -5.64
C LEU A 128 5.31 3.26 -6.17
N ILE A 129 5.97 2.46 -5.34
CA ILE A 129 6.52 1.15 -5.72
C ILE A 129 5.44 0.20 -6.28
N PRO A 130 4.29 -0.02 -5.60
CA PRO A 130 3.22 -0.86 -6.15
C PRO A 130 2.75 -0.43 -7.55
N VAL A 131 2.66 0.89 -7.80
CA VAL A 131 2.15 1.40 -9.07
C VAL A 131 3.15 1.17 -10.20
N ILE A 132 4.44 1.44 -9.95
CA ILE A 132 5.50 1.23 -10.95
C ILE A 132 5.61 -0.26 -11.31
N LEU A 133 5.53 -1.15 -10.31
CA LEU A 133 5.59 -2.60 -10.54
C LEU A 133 4.36 -3.12 -11.31
N LEU A 134 3.16 -2.60 -11.04
CA LEU A 134 1.94 -3.01 -11.73
C LEU A 134 1.95 -2.65 -13.22
N LEU A 135 2.44 -1.45 -13.52
CA LEU A 135 2.40 -0.83 -14.84
C LEU A 135 3.67 -1.06 -15.68
N TYR A 136 4.62 -1.86 -15.19
CA TYR A 136 5.79 -2.20 -15.98
C TYR A 136 5.37 -2.88 -17.30
N ASP A 137 5.71 -2.23 -18.42
CA ASP A 137 5.36 -2.62 -19.79
C ASP A 137 3.85 -2.91 -19.99
N TYR A 138 2.99 -2.09 -19.35
CA TYR A 138 1.54 -2.23 -19.47
C TYR A 138 0.86 -0.90 -19.75
N SER A 139 -0.07 -0.93 -20.71
CA SER A 139 -0.76 0.25 -21.23
C SER A 139 -2.29 0.12 -21.27
N GLY A 140 -2.86 -0.99 -20.77
CA GLY A 140 -4.30 -1.26 -20.78
C GLY A 140 -5.07 -0.68 -19.58
N ASP A 141 -6.33 -1.11 -19.44
CA ASP A 141 -7.20 -0.66 -18.35
C ASP A 141 -6.77 -1.26 -17.00
N VAL A 142 -6.96 -0.49 -15.92
CA VAL A 142 -6.56 -0.88 -14.55
C VAL A 142 -7.71 -0.68 -13.59
N LEU A 143 -7.93 -1.63 -12.70
CA LEU A 143 -8.83 -1.47 -11.55
C LEU A 143 -8.03 -1.11 -10.29
N ASP A 144 -8.31 0.04 -9.69
CA ASP A 144 -7.90 0.40 -8.33
C ASP A 144 -9.08 0.19 -7.39
N ALA A 145 -9.06 -0.90 -6.62
CA ALA A 145 -10.23 -1.39 -5.89
C ALA A 145 -10.52 -0.62 -4.58
N CYS A 146 -9.52 0.07 -4.05
CA CYS A 146 -9.57 0.84 -2.79
C CYS A 146 -8.85 2.20 -2.99
N ALA A 147 -9.34 2.94 -3.97
CA ALA A 147 -8.66 4.05 -4.62
C ALA A 147 -8.47 5.28 -3.73
N ALA A 148 -9.39 5.57 -2.81
CA ALA A 148 -9.35 6.84 -2.10
C ALA A 148 -8.19 6.85 -1.07
N PRO A 149 -7.48 7.99 -0.89
CA PRO A 149 -7.78 9.32 -1.41
C PRO A 149 -7.25 9.61 -2.83
N GLY A 150 -6.64 8.65 -3.53
CA GLY A 150 -6.30 8.78 -4.95
C GLY A 150 -4.82 8.94 -5.29
N GLY A 151 -3.91 8.81 -4.33
CA GLY A 151 -2.47 8.94 -4.61
C GLY A 151 -1.94 7.91 -5.60
N LYS A 152 -2.39 6.64 -5.49
CA LYS A 152 -2.04 5.58 -6.45
C LYS A 152 -2.83 5.72 -7.75
N THR A 153 -4.13 5.97 -7.65
CA THR A 153 -5.02 6.16 -8.82
C THR A 153 -4.53 7.25 -9.76
N THR A 154 -4.17 8.42 -9.23
CA THR A 154 -3.66 9.55 -10.02
C THR A 154 -2.34 9.16 -10.69
N PHE A 155 -1.48 8.43 -9.99
CA PHE A 155 -0.22 7.97 -10.55
C PHE A 155 -0.42 6.95 -11.68
N ILE A 156 -1.33 5.99 -11.51
CA ILE A 156 -1.69 5.03 -12.56
C ILE A 156 -2.22 5.78 -13.78
N ALA A 157 -3.12 6.74 -13.59
CA ALA A 157 -3.72 7.52 -14.67
C ALA A 157 -2.69 8.35 -15.45
N GLU A 158 -1.69 8.89 -14.76
CA GLU A 158 -0.58 9.61 -15.37
C GLU A 158 0.31 8.68 -16.20
N LEU A 159 0.71 7.52 -15.66
CA LEU A 159 1.56 6.55 -16.37
C LEU A 159 0.88 5.94 -17.60
N LEU A 160 -0.43 5.70 -17.54
CA LEU A 160 -1.18 5.21 -18.71
C LEU A 160 -1.28 6.26 -19.83
N ASN A 161 -1.16 7.56 -19.53
CA ASN A 161 -1.14 8.64 -20.53
C ASN A 161 -2.16 8.49 -21.69
N ASN A 162 -3.42 8.16 -21.37
CA ASN A 162 -4.54 7.88 -22.31
C ASN A 162 -4.50 6.55 -23.10
N SER A 163 -3.53 5.66 -22.89
CA SER A 163 -3.55 4.33 -23.49
C SER A 163 -4.58 3.38 -22.84
N GLY A 164 -4.98 3.69 -21.61
CA GLY A 164 -5.95 2.92 -20.83
C GLY A 164 -6.70 3.77 -19.81
N ILE A 165 -7.75 3.19 -19.25
CA ILE A 165 -8.68 3.77 -18.28
C ILE A 165 -8.42 3.19 -16.88
N VAL A 166 -8.36 4.07 -15.89
CA VAL A 166 -8.33 3.67 -14.47
C VAL A 166 -9.75 3.63 -13.92
N TYR A 167 -10.20 2.46 -13.50
CA TYR A 167 -11.44 2.28 -12.76
C TYR A 167 -11.12 2.41 -11.27
N ALA A 168 -11.47 3.54 -10.69
CA ALA A 168 -11.13 3.92 -9.32
C ALA A 168 -12.34 3.70 -8.41
N ASN A 169 -12.32 2.59 -7.68
CA ASN A 169 -13.38 2.20 -6.76
C ASN A 169 -12.98 2.48 -5.30
N ASP A 170 -13.90 2.99 -4.48
CA ASP A 170 -13.74 2.97 -3.02
C ASP A 170 -15.11 2.78 -2.37
N LEU A 171 -15.15 2.19 -1.17
CA LEU A 171 -16.38 1.98 -0.41
C LEU A 171 -16.83 3.24 0.35
N VAL A 172 -15.90 4.12 0.71
CA VAL A 172 -16.13 5.23 1.62
C VAL A 172 -16.39 6.52 0.85
N LEU A 173 -17.68 6.83 0.67
CA LEU A 173 -18.15 7.92 -0.19
C LEU A 173 -17.49 9.28 0.10
N TYR A 174 -17.27 9.66 1.36
CA TYR A 174 -16.65 10.95 1.68
C TYR A 174 -15.18 11.04 1.23
N ARG A 175 -14.46 9.91 1.17
CA ARG A 175 -13.05 9.86 0.74
C ARG A 175 -12.93 10.01 -0.78
N LEU A 176 -13.96 9.60 -1.55
CA LEU A 176 -14.02 9.80 -2.99
C LEU A 176 -13.99 11.29 -3.38
N ARG A 177 -14.44 12.21 -2.51
CA ARG A 177 -14.34 13.66 -2.75
C ARG A 177 -12.89 14.12 -2.93
N SER A 178 -11.96 13.56 -2.14
CA SER A 178 -10.53 13.86 -2.27
C SER A 178 -9.98 13.32 -3.59
N LEU A 179 -10.35 12.08 -3.95
CA LEU A 179 -9.96 11.47 -5.22
C LEU A 179 -10.43 12.32 -6.41
N VAL A 180 -11.72 12.68 -6.46
CA VAL A 180 -12.28 13.52 -7.53
C VAL A 180 -11.60 14.88 -7.60
N SER A 181 -11.33 15.51 -6.45
CA SER A 181 -10.59 16.77 -6.39
C SER A 181 -9.19 16.65 -7.01
N HIS A 182 -8.46 15.57 -6.69
CA HIS A 182 -7.14 15.34 -7.29
C HIS A 182 -7.22 15.07 -8.80
N ILE A 183 -8.18 14.26 -9.27
CA ILE A 183 -8.40 13.98 -10.69
C ILE A 183 -8.63 15.28 -11.47
N LEU A 184 -9.55 16.13 -10.99
CA LEU A 184 -9.89 17.40 -11.64
C LEU A 184 -8.72 18.38 -11.61
N ARG A 185 -8.09 18.56 -10.45
CA ARG A 185 -6.93 19.47 -10.30
C ARG A 185 -5.77 19.05 -11.21
N MET A 186 -5.52 17.75 -11.34
CA MET A 186 -4.42 17.20 -12.14
C MET A 186 -4.80 16.95 -13.61
N LYS A 187 -6.03 17.28 -14.01
CA LYS A 187 -6.53 17.20 -15.40
C LYS A 187 -6.44 15.78 -15.99
N LEU A 188 -6.71 14.79 -15.15
CA LEU A 188 -6.70 13.39 -15.54
C LEU A 188 -8.08 13.05 -16.11
N ASN A 189 -8.13 12.73 -17.40
CA ASN A 189 -9.37 12.46 -18.14
C ASN A 189 -9.62 10.96 -18.42
N ASN A 190 -8.71 10.09 -17.95
CA ASN A 190 -8.77 8.64 -18.13
C ASN A 190 -9.07 7.90 -16.81
N VAL A 191 -9.94 8.48 -15.96
CA VAL A 191 -10.35 7.88 -14.69
C VAL A 191 -11.87 7.80 -14.58
N VAL A 192 -12.38 6.60 -14.30
CA VAL A 192 -13.79 6.34 -13.99
C VAL A 192 -13.91 6.07 -12.49
N VAL A 193 -14.60 6.94 -11.77
CA VAL A 193 -14.81 6.78 -10.32
C VAL A 193 -16.07 5.98 -10.05
N THR A 194 -15.97 4.90 -9.27
CA THR A 194 -17.09 4.08 -8.82
C THR A 194 -17.19 4.03 -7.30
N TRP A 195 -18.39 3.77 -6.79
CA TRP A 195 -18.67 3.64 -5.36
C TRP A 195 -19.34 2.30 -5.10
N LEU A 196 -18.53 1.27 -4.80
CA LEU A 196 -19.00 -0.09 -4.56
C LEU A 196 -18.22 -0.76 -3.43
N ASP A 197 -18.85 -1.75 -2.81
CA ASP A 197 -18.14 -2.71 -1.98
C ASP A 197 -17.34 -3.67 -2.87
N ALA A 198 -16.02 -3.52 -2.85
CA ALA A 198 -15.12 -4.34 -3.67
C ALA A 198 -15.16 -5.83 -3.30
N THR A 199 -15.69 -6.21 -2.13
CA THR A 199 -15.93 -7.64 -1.80
C THR A 199 -17.05 -8.27 -2.64
N LYS A 200 -17.90 -7.44 -3.27
CA LYS A 200 -19.01 -7.84 -4.16
C LYS A 200 -18.80 -7.36 -5.59
N ILE A 201 -17.56 -7.03 -5.96
CA ILE A 201 -17.30 -6.35 -7.24
C ILE A 201 -17.68 -7.22 -8.44
N LYS A 202 -17.53 -8.54 -8.34
CA LYS A 202 -17.89 -9.50 -9.39
C LYS A 202 -19.37 -9.51 -9.75
N ASP A 203 -20.23 -9.13 -8.80
CA ASP A 203 -21.68 -9.10 -9.01
C ASP A 203 -22.11 -7.87 -9.82
N VAL A 204 -21.26 -6.84 -9.86
CA VAL A 204 -21.53 -5.56 -10.50
C VAL A 204 -20.70 -5.40 -11.78
N PHE A 205 -19.40 -5.66 -11.72
CA PHE A 205 -18.51 -5.63 -12.87
C PHE A 205 -18.62 -6.96 -13.64
N ARG A 206 -19.31 -6.92 -14.78
CA ARG A 206 -19.32 -8.03 -15.76
C ARG A 206 -18.03 -8.12 -16.58
N ARG A 207 -17.15 -7.14 -16.43
CA ARG A 207 -15.85 -7.04 -17.10
C ARG A 207 -14.75 -7.60 -16.20
N LYS A 208 -13.72 -8.16 -16.82
CA LYS A 208 -12.46 -8.53 -16.19
C LYS A 208 -11.32 -7.57 -16.57
N PHE A 209 -10.28 -7.54 -15.75
CA PHE A 209 -9.11 -6.68 -15.87
C PHE A 209 -7.83 -7.48 -16.00
N ASP A 210 -6.85 -6.98 -16.75
CA ASP A 210 -5.51 -7.56 -16.83
C ASP A 210 -4.57 -7.01 -15.74
N ARG A 211 -4.92 -5.86 -15.15
CA ARG A 211 -4.23 -5.26 -14.02
C ARG A 211 -5.22 -4.79 -12.96
N VAL A 212 -4.98 -5.25 -11.72
CA VAL A 212 -5.75 -4.85 -10.55
C VAL A 212 -4.78 -4.43 -9.45
N ILE A 213 -5.09 -3.37 -8.72
CA ILE A 213 -4.39 -3.01 -7.49
C ILE A 213 -5.37 -2.86 -6.35
N VAL A 214 -4.97 -3.33 -5.17
CA VAL A 214 -5.72 -3.14 -3.95
C VAL A 214 -4.77 -2.72 -2.83
N ASP A 215 -4.89 -1.46 -2.43
CA ASP A 215 -4.35 -0.97 -1.16
C ASP A 215 -5.35 -1.28 -0.06
N ALA A 216 -5.22 -2.48 0.51
CA ALA A 216 -6.26 -3.06 1.33
C ALA A 216 -6.42 -2.31 2.66
N PRO A 217 -7.66 -2.13 3.16
CA PRO A 217 -7.88 -1.53 4.47
C PRO A 217 -7.21 -2.39 5.55
N CYS A 218 -6.26 -1.80 6.27
CA CYS A 218 -5.40 -2.49 7.21
C CYS A 218 -5.24 -1.72 8.52
N SER A 219 -4.51 -2.32 9.46
CA SER A 219 -4.20 -1.76 10.78
C SER A 219 -3.47 -0.41 10.67
N GLY A 220 -2.63 -0.25 9.63
CA GLY A 220 -1.77 0.90 9.41
C GLY A 220 -0.53 0.91 10.31
N GLU A 221 -0.04 -0.26 10.73
CA GLU A 221 1.16 -0.37 11.56
C GLU A 221 2.43 0.16 10.88
N GLY A 222 2.50 0.12 9.54
CA GLY A 222 3.63 0.65 8.79
C GLY A 222 3.67 2.17 8.70
N VAL A 223 2.58 2.86 9.03
CA VAL A 223 2.45 4.33 8.92
C VAL A 223 2.42 5.03 10.28
N ILE A 224 2.90 4.38 11.34
CA ILE A 224 2.94 4.97 12.69
C ILE A 224 3.73 6.30 12.73
N MET A 225 4.79 6.42 11.91
CA MET A 225 5.53 7.69 11.72
C MET A 225 4.66 8.85 11.24
N LEU A 226 3.59 8.54 10.50
CA LEU A 226 2.64 9.52 9.96
C LEU A 226 1.42 9.72 10.86
N ASP A 227 1.02 8.68 11.59
CA ASP A 227 -0.14 8.65 12.48
C ASP A 227 0.18 7.88 13.77
N PRO A 228 0.77 8.55 14.78
CA PRO A 228 1.15 7.91 16.05
C PRO A 228 -0.02 7.29 16.82
N SER A 229 -1.26 7.69 16.54
CA SER A 229 -2.45 7.11 17.18
C SER A 229 -2.57 5.60 16.90
N ARG A 230 -1.97 5.12 15.81
CA ARG A 230 -1.97 3.72 15.38
C ARG A 230 -1.33 2.78 16.41
N LYS A 231 -0.42 3.27 17.25
CA LYS A 231 0.19 2.52 18.37
C LYS A 231 -0.84 1.92 19.35
N ARG A 232 -2.05 2.52 19.43
CA ARG A 232 -3.12 2.14 20.37
C ARG A 232 -4.51 2.06 19.74
N LYS A 233 -4.58 1.96 18.41
CA LYS A 233 -5.87 2.01 17.69
C LYS A 233 -6.48 0.63 17.48
N THR A 234 -5.68 -0.30 16.96
CA THR A 234 -6.15 -1.63 16.55
C THR A 234 -5.92 -2.59 17.72
N LYS A 235 -6.97 -3.26 18.21
CA LYS A 235 -6.77 -4.38 19.16
C LYS A 235 -6.53 -5.66 18.36
N GLN A 236 -5.99 -6.68 19.01
CA GLN A 236 -5.71 -7.97 18.35
C GLN A 236 -6.96 -8.63 17.74
N ARG A 237 -8.14 -8.42 18.35
CA ARG A 237 -9.41 -8.89 17.76
C ARG A 237 -9.83 -8.10 16.53
N ASP A 238 -9.54 -6.79 16.51
CA ASP A 238 -9.78 -5.96 15.33
C ASP A 238 -8.83 -6.31 14.19
N LEU A 239 -7.59 -6.72 14.50
CA LEU A 239 -6.65 -7.27 13.51
C LEU A 239 -7.24 -8.51 12.83
N ALA A 240 -7.79 -9.47 13.60
CA ALA A 240 -8.44 -10.65 13.03
C ALA A 240 -9.60 -10.28 12.09
N ARG A 241 -10.42 -9.28 12.44
CA ARG A 241 -11.50 -8.77 11.57
C ARG A 241 -10.98 -8.17 10.27
N LEU A 242 -9.89 -7.41 10.33
CA LEU A 242 -9.25 -6.83 9.15
C LEU A 242 -8.73 -7.92 8.22
N VAL A 243 -8.09 -8.95 8.77
CA VAL A 243 -7.60 -10.13 8.01
C VAL A 243 -8.75 -10.84 7.30
N VAL A 244 -9.87 -11.14 7.98
CA VAL A 244 -11.05 -11.75 7.35
C VAL A 244 -11.57 -10.89 6.20
N LYS A 245 -11.62 -9.56 6.40
CA LYS A 245 -12.08 -8.62 5.36
C LYS A 245 -11.12 -8.60 4.17
N GLN A 246 -9.81 -8.62 4.42
CA GLN A 246 -8.76 -8.63 3.39
C GLN A 246 -8.82 -9.91 2.55
N ILE A 247 -9.01 -11.09 3.17
CA ILE A 247 -9.20 -12.37 2.47
C ILE A 247 -10.42 -12.31 1.55
N LYS A 248 -11.57 -11.85 2.06
CA LYS A 248 -12.81 -11.71 1.26
C LYS A 248 -12.62 -10.75 0.08
N LEU A 249 -11.97 -9.62 0.34
CA LEU A 249 -11.68 -8.61 -0.67
C LEU A 249 -10.76 -9.16 -1.76
N LEU A 250 -9.63 -9.76 -1.38
CA LEU A 250 -8.66 -10.31 -2.32
C LEU A 250 -9.27 -11.44 -3.16
N ASN A 251 -10.03 -12.35 -2.54
CA ASN A 251 -10.71 -13.42 -3.27
C ASN A 251 -11.70 -12.88 -4.32
N SER A 252 -12.49 -11.85 -3.96
CA SER A 252 -13.45 -11.23 -4.89
C SER A 252 -12.74 -10.54 -6.07
N LEU A 253 -11.61 -9.89 -5.82
CA LEU A 253 -10.83 -9.22 -6.87
C LEU A 253 -10.18 -10.20 -7.85
N LEU A 254 -9.81 -11.40 -7.39
CA LEU A 254 -9.29 -12.46 -8.25
C LEU A 254 -10.36 -13.05 -9.18
N ASP A 255 -11.65 -12.91 -8.86
CA ASP A 255 -12.75 -13.31 -9.75
C ASP A 255 -12.89 -12.37 -10.96
N VAL A 256 -12.56 -11.09 -10.79
CA VAL A 256 -12.55 -10.08 -11.87
C VAL A 256 -11.18 -9.90 -12.54
N LEU A 257 -10.19 -10.73 -12.20
CA LEU A 257 -8.90 -10.79 -12.88
C LEU A 257 -8.98 -11.74 -14.08
N ASN A 258 -8.47 -11.29 -15.23
CA ASN A 258 -8.27 -12.13 -16.41
C ASN A 258 -7.21 -13.20 -16.14
N ASN A 259 -7.25 -14.28 -16.92
CA ASN A 259 -6.14 -15.23 -16.92
C ASN A 259 -4.89 -14.53 -17.46
N ASP A 260 -3.74 -14.83 -16.86
CA ASP A 260 -2.46 -14.13 -17.04
C ASP A 260 -2.45 -12.66 -16.60
N GLY A 261 -3.57 -12.18 -16.02
CA GLY A 261 -3.66 -10.87 -15.40
C GLY A 261 -2.88 -10.81 -14.09
N ILE A 262 -2.47 -9.60 -13.70
CA ILE A 262 -1.68 -9.36 -12.49
C ILE A 262 -2.49 -8.50 -11.52
N LEU A 263 -2.61 -8.98 -10.29
CA LEU A 263 -3.13 -8.24 -9.16
C LEU A 263 -2.01 -7.90 -8.18
N ILE A 264 -1.88 -6.64 -7.79
CA ILE A 264 -1.05 -6.25 -6.64
C ILE A 264 -1.92 -6.10 -5.40
N TYR A 265 -1.71 -7.00 -4.45
CA TYR A 265 -2.21 -6.86 -3.09
C TYR A 265 -1.17 -6.08 -2.30
N THR A 266 -1.54 -4.95 -1.69
CA THR A 266 -0.63 -4.19 -0.84
C THR A 266 -1.32 -3.67 0.41
N THR A 267 -0.54 -3.56 1.49
CA THR A 267 -0.98 -2.94 2.74
C THR A 267 0.10 -1.99 3.24
N CYS A 268 -0.29 -0.96 3.97
CA CYS A 268 0.62 -0.13 4.76
C CYS A 268 0.83 -0.69 6.18
N SER A 269 0.96 -2.01 6.28
CA SER A 269 1.15 -2.75 7.52
C SER A 269 2.39 -3.65 7.46
N ILE A 270 3.11 -3.73 8.57
CA ILE A 270 4.23 -4.66 8.76
C ILE A 270 3.78 -5.98 9.40
N ALA A 271 2.48 -6.16 9.63
CA ALA A 271 1.85 -7.34 10.20
C ALA A 271 1.90 -8.54 9.24
N PRO A 272 2.61 -9.64 9.55
CA PRO A 272 2.53 -10.85 8.72
C PRO A 272 1.10 -11.40 8.56
N GLU A 273 0.26 -11.16 9.56
CA GLU A 273 -1.14 -11.58 9.61
C GLU A 273 -2.01 -10.90 8.54
N GLU A 274 -1.71 -9.65 8.19
CA GLU A 274 -2.41 -8.90 7.13
C GLU A 274 -1.75 -9.08 5.75
N ASN A 275 -0.63 -9.79 5.71
CA ASN A 275 0.25 -9.86 4.55
C ASN A 275 0.37 -11.32 4.10
N GLU A 276 1.45 -12.00 4.48
CA GLU A 276 1.73 -13.38 4.06
C GLU A 276 0.66 -14.38 4.50
N TYR A 277 0.02 -14.16 5.65
CA TYR A 277 -1.11 -14.98 6.09
C TYR A 277 -2.33 -14.84 5.15
N VAL A 278 -2.75 -13.61 4.84
CA VAL A 278 -3.87 -13.36 3.91
C VAL A 278 -3.62 -14.01 2.57
N VAL A 279 -2.42 -13.83 2.02
CA VAL A 279 -2.07 -14.39 0.71
C VAL A 279 -1.98 -15.92 0.77
N SER A 280 -1.43 -16.49 1.84
CA SER A 280 -1.41 -17.95 2.04
C SER A 280 -2.82 -18.54 2.08
N LYS A 281 -3.77 -17.87 2.75
CA LYS A 281 -5.17 -18.31 2.75
C LYS A 281 -5.80 -18.31 1.37
N ILE A 282 -5.50 -17.30 0.55
CA ILE A 282 -5.94 -17.30 -0.85
C ILE A 282 -5.34 -18.47 -1.62
N LEU A 283 -4.04 -18.74 -1.46
CA LEU A 283 -3.37 -19.87 -2.11
C LEU A 283 -3.92 -21.24 -1.67
N GLU A 284 -4.38 -21.37 -0.42
CA GLU A 284 -5.06 -22.57 0.09
C GLU A 284 -6.43 -22.78 -0.59
N PHE A 285 -7.17 -21.70 -0.86
CA PHE A 285 -8.52 -21.78 -1.44
C PHE A 285 -8.54 -21.80 -2.96
N ARG A 286 -7.48 -21.30 -3.60
CA ARG A 286 -7.42 -21.07 -5.03
C ARG A 286 -6.24 -21.80 -5.65
N ASN A 287 -6.59 -22.77 -6.48
CA ASN A 287 -5.65 -23.54 -7.28
C ASN A 287 -5.54 -22.96 -8.72
N ASP A 288 -5.95 -21.71 -8.94
CA ASP A 288 -5.90 -20.97 -10.21
C ASP A 288 -5.05 -19.69 -10.11
N VAL A 289 -4.23 -19.57 -9.07
CA VAL A 289 -3.40 -18.40 -8.80
C VAL A 289 -1.98 -18.79 -8.40
N ASP A 290 -1.03 -17.90 -8.71
CA ASP A 290 0.36 -18.02 -8.29
C ASP A 290 0.93 -16.65 -7.90
N ILE A 291 2.06 -16.63 -7.18
CA ILE A 291 2.78 -15.39 -6.85
C ILE A 291 3.96 -15.25 -7.81
N ILE A 292 4.09 -14.10 -8.44
CA ILE A 292 5.20 -13.80 -9.36
C ILE A 292 6.19 -12.84 -8.71
N GLU A 293 7.45 -12.94 -9.15
CA GLU A 293 8.47 -11.96 -8.83
C GLU A 293 8.23 -10.67 -9.64
N PRO A 294 8.61 -9.50 -9.13
CA PRO A 294 8.55 -8.25 -9.89
C PRO A 294 9.48 -8.32 -11.11
N PHE A 295 9.02 -7.79 -12.24
CA PHE A 295 9.79 -7.76 -13.49
C PHE A 295 10.99 -6.79 -13.47
N ILE A 296 11.02 -5.90 -12.49
CA ILE A 296 12.08 -4.91 -12.27
C ILE A 296 12.43 -4.81 -10.79
N LYS A 297 13.70 -4.55 -10.48
CA LYS A 297 14.16 -4.25 -9.12
C LYS A 297 14.37 -2.75 -8.97
N LEU A 298 13.53 -2.09 -8.15
CA LEU A 298 13.62 -0.64 -7.89
C LEU A 298 14.56 -0.33 -6.73
N ILE A 299 14.49 -1.14 -5.67
CA ILE A 299 15.33 -1.01 -4.46
C ILE A 299 15.72 -2.38 -3.95
N ASP A 300 16.61 -2.42 -2.97
CA ASP A 300 16.91 -3.63 -2.21
C ASP A 300 15.89 -3.78 -1.07
N TRP A 301 14.73 -4.37 -1.40
CA TRP A 301 13.67 -4.65 -0.43
C TRP A 301 13.87 -6.00 0.28
N ASP A 302 13.22 -6.16 1.43
CA ASP A 302 13.12 -7.46 2.09
C ASP A 302 12.09 -8.36 1.37
N HIS A 303 12.28 -9.67 1.49
CA HIS A 303 11.35 -10.68 0.99
C HIS A 303 10.27 -11.03 2.02
N GLY A 304 9.15 -11.58 1.54
CA GLY A 304 8.09 -12.11 2.39
C GLY A 304 8.60 -13.24 3.28
N ILE A 305 8.02 -13.35 4.47
CA ILE A 305 8.43 -14.36 5.45
C ILE A 305 7.60 -15.63 5.28
N ARG A 306 8.18 -16.80 5.53
CA ARG A 306 7.48 -18.10 5.41
C ARG A 306 6.95 -18.64 6.74
N ARG A 307 7.43 -18.10 7.85
CA ARG A 307 7.03 -18.53 9.20
C ARG A 307 6.97 -17.33 10.11
N PHE A 308 5.91 -17.25 10.89
CA PHE A 308 5.76 -16.24 11.94
C PHE A 308 5.09 -16.84 13.16
N HIS A 309 5.79 -16.81 14.29
CA HIS A 309 5.32 -17.43 15.53
C HIS A 309 4.92 -18.91 15.34
N ARG A 310 3.62 -19.22 15.40
CA ARG A 310 3.06 -20.58 15.21
C ARG A 310 2.49 -20.80 13.80
N LEU A 311 2.54 -19.76 12.95
CA LEU A 311 2.01 -19.78 11.60
C LEU A 311 3.10 -20.19 10.63
N ASN A 312 2.79 -21.16 9.78
CA ASN A 312 3.55 -21.46 8.58
C ASN A 312 2.74 -20.95 7.39
N PHE A 313 3.41 -20.29 6.47
CA PHE A 313 2.83 -19.69 5.28
C PHE A 313 3.23 -20.52 4.05
N ASP A 314 2.50 -20.36 2.95
CA ASP A 314 2.87 -20.99 1.68
C ASP A 314 4.26 -20.48 1.25
N ASP A 315 5.15 -21.37 0.82
CA ASP A 315 6.53 -21.01 0.47
C ASP A 315 6.61 -19.91 -0.59
N ARG A 316 5.62 -19.83 -1.48
CA ARG A 316 5.54 -18.82 -2.56
C ARG A 316 5.45 -17.40 -2.03
N VAL A 317 4.98 -17.18 -0.79
CA VAL A 317 4.92 -15.82 -0.21
C VAL A 317 6.30 -15.21 -0.02
N SER A 318 7.39 -15.99 -0.10
CA SER A 318 8.74 -15.42 -0.12
C SER A 318 9.05 -14.54 -1.33
N ARG A 319 8.22 -14.61 -2.39
CA ARG A 319 8.26 -13.70 -3.54
C ARG A 319 7.55 -12.36 -3.27
N CYS A 320 6.82 -12.24 -2.16
CA CYS A 320 6.27 -10.96 -1.73
C CYS A 320 7.40 -10.01 -1.30
N ILE A 321 7.10 -8.72 -1.32
CA ILE A 321 8.04 -7.64 -1.05
C ILE A 321 7.64 -6.95 0.25
N ARG A 322 8.61 -6.73 1.13
CA ARG A 322 8.47 -5.98 2.38
C ARG A 322 9.39 -4.77 2.37
N ILE A 323 8.80 -3.61 2.62
CA ILE A 323 9.48 -2.36 2.90
C ILE A 323 9.42 -2.14 4.40
N THR A 324 10.57 -2.28 5.03
CA THR A 324 10.76 -2.17 6.48
C THR A 324 11.29 -0.78 6.86
N PRO A 325 10.64 -0.03 7.77
CA PRO A 325 10.98 1.37 8.05
C PRO A 325 12.43 1.66 8.41
N PHE A 326 13.01 0.88 9.32
CA PHE A 326 14.38 1.11 9.79
C PHE A 326 15.46 0.74 8.78
N LYS A 327 15.12 -0.01 7.72
CA LYS A 327 16.05 -0.39 6.64
C LYS A 327 15.96 0.52 5.43
N HIS A 328 14.76 0.94 5.07
CA HIS A 328 14.51 1.62 3.80
C HIS A 328 14.20 3.12 3.94
N GLU A 329 14.13 3.64 5.18
CA GLU A 329 13.80 5.04 5.47
C GLU A 329 12.50 5.53 4.78
N MET A 330 11.51 4.65 4.81
CA MET A 330 10.17 4.80 4.22
C MET A 330 9.11 4.24 5.17
N ILE A 331 7.83 4.45 4.88
CA ILE A 331 6.78 3.76 5.63
C ILE A 331 6.88 2.24 5.47
N GLY A 332 6.33 1.53 6.44
CA GLY A 332 6.13 0.10 6.35
C GLY A 332 5.09 -0.21 5.28
N LEU A 333 5.46 -1.02 4.30
CA LEU A 333 4.59 -1.43 3.20
C LEU A 333 4.91 -2.88 2.85
N THR A 334 3.89 -3.69 2.65
CA THR A 334 4.06 -5.02 2.06
C THR A 334 3.24 -5.10 0.79
N LEU A 335 3.75 -5.79 -0.23
CA LEU A 335 3.00 -6.08 -1.43
C LEU A 335 3.30 -7.48 -2.00
N CYS A 336 2.34 -8.06 -2.70
CA CYS A 336 2.48 -9.34 -3.40
C CYS A 336 1.88 -9.19 -4.80
N LEU A 337 2.63 -9.61 -5.83
CA LEU A 337 2.13 -9.70 -7.20
C LEU A 337 1.52 -11.09 -7.39
N ILE A 338 0.23 -11.15 -7.64
CA ILE A 338 -0.53 -12.39 -7.79
C ILE A 338 -1.02 -12.47 -9.23
N THR A 339 -0.73 -13.57 -9.91
CA THR A 339 -1.23 -13.86 -11.25
C THR A 339 -2.31 -14.93 -11.21
N LYS A 340 -3.24 -14.90 -12.17
CA LYS A 340 -4.23 -15.96 -12.37
C LYS A 340 -3.78 -16.88 -13.49
N THR A 341 -3.57 -18.15 -13.21
CA THR A 341 -3.07 -19.10 -14.21
C THR A 341 -4.20 -19.60 -15.12
N LYS A 342 -3.92 -19.76 -16.42
CA LYS A 342 -4.79 -20.55 -17.31
C LYS A 342 -4.71 -22.01 -16.86
N ARG A 343 -5.85 -22.61 -16.51
CA ARG A 343 -5.96 -24.06 -16.43
C ARG A 343 -6.19 -24.66 -17.79
#